data_AF-A0A0B7NLV9-F1
#
_entry.id   AF-A0A0B7NLV9-F1
#
_cell.length_a   1.000
_cell.length_b   1.000
_cell.length_c   1.000
_cell.angle_alpha   90.00
_cell.angle_beta   90.00
_cell.angle_gamma   90.00
#
_symmetry.space_group_name_H-M   'P 1'
#
loop_
_entity.id
_entity.type
_entity.pdbx_description
1 polymer ?
#
loop_
_entity_poly.entity_id
_entity_poly.type
_entity_poly.pdbx_seq_one_letter_code
_entity_poly.pdbx_strand_id
1 'polypeptide(L)'
;MDIDQAQQETTEHSLESAVAGLEAKIKDARKELQDIHMFSGREYSPEAKQAADKIANDIEWYEKNLKTLTSSLLQSIKPINLKDIPKFQVIGQAKHYPDQPKFTSVEHFFSAFENVVKASG
;
A
#
# COMPACT_ATOMS: atom_id res chain seq x y z
N MET A 1 -7.83 -20.21 3.25
CA MET A 1 -7.17 -18.90 3.09
C MET A 1 -7.34 -18.50 1.64
N ASP A 2 -8.17 -17.50 1.39
CA ASP A 2 -8.47 -17.00 0.05
C ASP A 2 -7.24 -16.32 -0.56
N ILE A 3 -6.91 -16.72 -1.79
CA ILE A 3 -5.73 -16.23 -2.52
C ILE A 3 -5.81 -14.72 -2.75
N ASP A 4 -7.02 -14.18 -2.88
CA ASP A 4 -7.27 -12.74 -3.07
C ASP A 4 -7.03 -11.92 -1.79
N GLN A 5 -7.35 -12.46 -0.60
CA GLN A 5 -6.99 -11.82 0.68
C GLN A 5 -5.49 -11.82 0.91
N ALA A 6 -4.82 -12.93 0.58
CA ALA A 6 -3.36 -13.03 0.71
C ALA A 6 -2.63 -12.05 -0.23
N GLN A 7 -3.16 -11.79 -1.43
CA GLN A 7 -2.59 -10.81 -2.36
C GLN A 7 -2.82 -9.36 -1.91
N GLN A 8 -3.95 -9.07 -1.28
CA GLN A 8 -4.28 -7.74 -0.77
C GLN A 8 -3.49 -7.41 0.50
N GLU A 9 -3.36 -8.35 1.45
CA GLU A 9 -2.54 -8.20 2.66
C GLU A 9 -1.04 -8.06 2.34
N THR A 10 -0.53 -8.80 1.36
CA THR A 10 0.88 -8.70 0.95
C THR A 10 1.20 -7.38 0.23
N THR A 11 0.26 -6.84 -0.54
CA THR A 11 0.45 -5.54 -1.20
C THR A 11 0.32 -4.37 -0.23
N GLU A 12 -0.59 -4.44 0.75
CA GLU A 12 -0.71 -3.43 1.80
C GLU A 12 0.53 -3.39 2.70
N HIS A 13 1.00 -4.55 3.18
CA HIS A 13 2.26 -4.60 3.95
C HIS A 13 3.48 -4.12 3.15
N SER A 14 3.51 -4.38 1.83
CA SER A 14 4.57 -3.90 0.95
C SER A 14 4.52 -2.38 0.77
N LEU A 15 3.33 -1.79 0.66
CA LEU A 15 3.14 -0.34 0.55
C LEU A 15 3.45 0.40 1.85
N GLU A 16 3.03 -0.13 3.00
CA GLU A 16 3.38 0.43 4.32
C GLU A 16 4.88 0.40 4.56
N SER A 17 5.54 -0.71 4.23
CA SER A 17 7.00 -0.83 4.31
C SER A 17 7.71 0.14 3.36
N ALA A 18 7.16 0.38 2.17
CA ALA A 18 7.71 1.34 1.21
C ALA A 18 7.57 2.79 1.70
N VAL A 19 6.43 3.13 2.34
CA VAL A 19 6.21 4.44 2.97
C VAL A 19 7.21 4.64 4.11
N ALA A 20 7.34 3.69 5.03
CA ALA A 20 8.30 3.77 6.14
C ALA A 20 9.75 3.91 5.64
N GLY A 21 10.11 3.20 4.55
CA GLY A 21 11.41 3.34 3.92
C GLY A 21 11.66 4.72 3.30
N LEU A 22 10.64 5.33 2.70
CA LEU A 22 10.73 6.71 2.17
C LEU A 22 10.83 7.74 3.29
N GLU A 23 10.08 7.58 4.38
CA GLU A 23 10.19 8.45 5.55
C GLU A 23 11.60 8.43 6.16
N ALA A 24 12.19 7.24 6.27
CA ALA A 24 13.57 7.09 6.73
C ALA A 24 14.56 7.82 5.80
N LYS A 25 14.42 7.66 4.47
CA LYS A 25 15.25 8.37 3.49
C LYS A 25 15.11 9.88 3.57
N ILE A 26 13.89 10.40 3.75
CA ILE A 26 13.66 11.85 3.94
C ILE A 26 14.35 12.33 5.22
N LYS A 27 14.24 11.57 6.31
CA LYS A 27 14.88 11.91 7.58
C LYS A 27 16.41 11.95 7.45
N ASP A 28 16.99 10.96 6.81
CA ASP A 28 18.45 10.88 6.60
C ASP A 28 18.93 12.01 5.68
N ALA A 29 18.23 12.29 4.57
CA ALA A 29 18.54 13.39 3.68
C ALA A 29 18.44 14.76 4.37
N ARG A 30 17.43 14.97 5.22
CA ARG A 30 17.30 16.20 6.02
C ARG A 30 18.44 16.36 7.03
N LYS A 31 18.89 15.25 7.63
CA LYS A 31 20.05 15.26 8.51
C LYS A 31 21.33 15.63 7.76
N GLU A 32 21.55 15.03 6.59
CA GLU A 32 22.71 15.34 5.74
C GLU A 32 22.71 16.80 5.30
N LEU A 33 21.55 17.35 4.93
CA LEU A 33 21.40 18.77 4.62
C LEU A 33 21.74 19.66 5.82
N GLN A 34 21.25 19.31 7.01
CA GLN A 34 21.56 20.01 8.24
C GLN A 34 23.05 19.95 8.57
N ASP A 35 23.69 18.79 8.37
CA ASP A 35 25.13 18.62 8.58
C ASP A 35 25.90 19.55 7.64
N ILE A 36 25.53 19.64 6.35
CA ILE A 36 26.14 20.61 5.42
C ILE A 36 25.97 22.04 5.92
N HIS A 37 24.78 22.42 6.41
CA HIS A 37 24.54 23.74 7.00
C HIS A 37 25.43 24.01 8.23
N MET A 38 25.68 23.00 9.07
CA MET A 38 26.50 23.14 10.26
C MET A 38 28.01 23.20 9.94
N PHE A 39 28.48 22.40 8.98
CA PHE A 39 29.89 22.35 8.58
C PHE A 39 30.31 23.52 7.68
N SER A 40 29.38 24.14 6.96
CA SER A 40 29.68 25.26 6.04
C SER A 40 29.98 26.59 6.75
N GLY A 41 29.84 26.67 8.08
CA GLY A 41 30.19 27.89 8.83
C GLY A 41 29.44 29.14 8.34
N ARG A 42 30.16 30.25 8.10
CA ARG A 42 29.57 31.51 7.55
C ARG A 42 29.60 31.60 6.03
N GLU A 43 30.43 30.81 5.36
CA GLU A 43 30.62 30.87 3.92
C GLU A 43 30.39 29.50 3.30
N TYR A 44 29.33 29.42 2.50
CA TYR A 44 29.03 28.26 1.70
C TYR A 44 30.05 28.12 0.58
N SER A 45 30.88 27.07 0.63
CA SER A 45 31.68 26.71 -0.52
C SER A 45 30.74 26.38 -1.70
N PRO A 46 31.15 26.66 -2.96
CA PRO A 46 30.36 26.30 -4.14
C PRO A 46 29.95 24.82 -4.16
N GLU A 47 30.84 23.94 -3.69
CA GLU A 47 30.62 22.50 -3.58
C GLU A 47 29.57 22.16 -2.51
N ALA A 48 29.66 22.79 -1.34
CA ALA A 48 28.68 22.63 -0.26
C ALA A 48 27.28 23.12 -0.69
N LYS A 49 27.23 24.19 -1.48
CA LYS A 49 25.99 24.72 -2.05
C LYS A 49 25.37 23.74 -3.04
N GLN A 50 26.17 23.22 -3.97
CA GLN A 50 25.70 22.23 -4.94
C GLN A 50 25.22 20.94 -4.27
N ALA A 51 25.91 20.47 -3.23
CA ALA A 51 25.49 19.32 -2.45
C ALA A 51 24.16 19.56 -1.73
N ALA A 52 24.00 20.72 -1.09
CA ALA A 52 22.76 21.12 -0.43
C ALA A 52 21.58 21.21 -1.43
N ASP A 53 21.79 21.82 -2.60
CA ASP A 53 20.77 21.94 -3.64
C ASP A 53 20.34 20.56 -4.17
N LYS A 54 21.30 19.65 -4.35
CA LYS A 54 21.01 18.27 -4.76
C LYS A 54 20.19 17.53 -3.71
N ILE A 55 20.57 17.62 -2.44
CA ILE A 55 19.84 16.97 -1.35
C ILE A 55 18.44 17.57 -1.19
N ALA A 56 18.28 18.88 -1.37
CA ALA A 56 16.96 19.53 -1.35
C ALA A 56 16.04 18.99 -2.46
N ASN A 57 16.56 18.84 -3.68
CA ASN A 57 15.81 18.23 -4.78
C ASN A 57 15.45 16.76 -4.50
N ASP A 58 16.38 16.00 -3.93
CA ASP A 58 16.16 14.60 -3.54
C ASP A 58 15.04 14.51 -2.48
N ILE A 59 15.01 15.40 -1.49
CA ILE A 59 13.93 15.51 -0.48
C ILE A 59 12.58 15.81 -1.13
N GLU A 60 12.50 16.81 -2.02
CA GLU A 60 11.25 17.16 -2.71
C GLU A 60 10.71 15.97 -3.52
N TRP A 61 11.59 15.25 -4.20
CA TRP A 61 11.23 14.05 -4.94
C TRP A 61 10.69 12.94 -4.01
N TYR A 62 11.34 12.69 -2.88
CA TYR A 62 10.85 11.70 -1.90
C TYR A 62 9.50 12.09 -1.31
N GLU A 63 9.28 13.36 -0.96
CA GLU A 63 8.00 13.85 -0.41
C GLU A 63 6.85 13.70 -1.40
N LYS A 64 7.10 13.99 -2.68
CA LYS A 64 6.12 13.80 -3.75
C LYS A 64 5.73 12.33 -3.93
N ASN A 65 6.71 11.43 -3.89
CA ASN A 65 6.44 10.00 -3.96
C ASN A 65 5.68 9.49 -2.74
N LEU A 66 6.06 9.95 -1.55
CA LEU A 66 5.37 9.60 -0.31
C LEU A 66 3.90 10.02 -0.38
N LYS A 67 3.61 11.26 -0.76
CA LYS A 67 2.22 11.74 -0.95
C LYS A 67 1.43 10.87 -1.92
N THR A 68 2.08 10.40 -2.99
CA THR A 68 1.45 9.56 -4.01
C THR A 68 1.11 8.17 -3.46
N LEU A 69 2.05 7.54 -2.75
CA LEU A 69 1.87 6.23 -2.12
C LEU A 69 0.83 6.28 -1.00
N THR A 70 0.88 7.29 -0.13
CA THR A 70 -0.13 7.46 0.93
C THR A 70 -1.52 7.71 0.33
N SER A 71 -1.62 8.47 -0.77
CA SER A 71 -2.90 8.67 -1.46
C SER A 71 -3.44 7.37 -2.06
N SER A 72 -2.56 6.51 -2.60
CA SER A 72 -2.93 5.18 -3.10
C SER A 72 -3.42 4.26 -1.97
N LEU A 73 -2.74 4.27 -0.82
CA LEU A 73 -3.15 3.52 0.37
C LEU A 73 -4.53 3.97 0.88
N LEU A 74 -4.78 5.28 0.92
CA LEU A 74 -6.09 5.82 1.30
C LEU A 74 -7.19 5.50 0.28
N GLN A 75 -6.85 5.26 -0.99
CA GLN A 75 -7.81 4.84 -2.01
C GLN A 75 -8.11 3.34 -1.97
N SER A 76 -7.14 2.48 -1.63
CA SER A 76 -7.39 1.03 -1.49
C SER A 76 -8.35 0.70 -0.35
N ILE A 77 -8.37 1.52 0.70
CA ILE A 77 -9.24 1.35 1.87
C ILE A 77 -10.69 1.79 1.60
N LYS A 78 -10.97 2.50 0.49
CA LYS A 78 -12.35 2.92 0.20
C LYS A 78 -13.20 1.72 -0.24
N PRO A 79 -14.28 1.37 0.47
CA PRO A 79 -15.19 0.33 0.02
C PRO A 79 -15.80 0.75 -1.32
N ILE A 80 -15.57 -0.07 -2.34
CA ILE A 80 -16.16 0.12 -3.67
C ILE A 80 -17.66 -0.13 -3.55
N ASN A 81 -18.48 0.81 -3.99
CA ASN A 81 -19.92 0.60 -4.04
C ASN A 81 -20.23 -0.45 -5.11
N LEU A 82 -20.94 -1.53 -4.74
CA LEU A 82 -21.32 -2.61 -5.65
C LEU A 82 -22.11 -2.12 -6.87
N LYS A 83 -22.75 -0.93 -6.78
CA LYS A 83 -23.47 -0.29 -7.89
C LYS A 83 -22.54 0.28 -8.96
N ASP A 84 -21.30 0.61 -8.58
CA ASP A 84 -20.30 1.22 -9.46
C ASP A 84 -19.45 0.16 -10.17
N ILE A 85 -19.60 -1.13 -9.79
CA ILE A 85 -18.96 -2.25 -10.47
C ILE A 85 -19.78 -2.59 -11.73
N PRO A 86 -19.18 -2.54 -12.92
CA PRO A 86 -19.82 -3.03 -14.14
C PRO A 86 -20.35 -4.46 -13.94
N LYS A 87 -21.65 -4.68 -14.20
CA LYS A 87 -22.34 -5.95 -13.95
C LYS A 87 -21.65 -7.17 -14.57
N PHE A 88 -20.94 -6.99 -15.69
CA PHE A 88 -20.22 -8.08 -16.36
C PHE A 88 -18.97 -8.56 -15.57
N GLN A 89 -18.36 -7.72 -14.74
CA GLN A 89 -17.24 -8.11 -13.87
C GLN A 89 -17.73 -8.95 -12.68
N VAL A 90 -18.92 -8.66 -12.16
CA VAL A 90 -19.59 -9.47 -11.13
C VAL A 90 -19.95 -10.86 -11.68
N ILE A 91 -20.43 -10.92 -12.93
CA ILE A 91 -20.75 -12.18 -13.62
C ILE A 91 -19.48 -12.96 -13.98
N GLY A 92 -18.36 -12.27 -14.22
CA GLY A 92 -17.07 -12.89 -14.54
C GLY A 92 -16.49 -13.73 -13.42
N GLN A 93 -16.66 -13.33 -12.15
CA GLN A 93 -16.15 -14.11 -11.01
C GLN A 93 -16.84 -15.48 -10.88
N ALA A 94 -18.10 -15.62 -11.30
CA ALA A 94 -18.79 -16.90 -11.32
C ALA A 94 -18.22 -17.91 -12.35
N LYS A 95 -17.37 -17.46 -13.28
CA LYS A 95 -16.67 -18.30 -14.27
C LYS A 95 -15.29 -18.79 -13.82
N HIS A 96 -14.65 -18.16 -12.83
CA HIS A 96 -13.26 -18.45 -12.49
C HIS A 96 -13.06 -19.69 -11.61
N TYR A 97 -14.13 -20.20 -10.98
CA TYR A 97 -14.07 -21.39 -10.11
C TYR A 97 -15.24 -22.35 -10.37
N PRO A 98 -15.23 -23.12 -11.47
CA PRO A 98 -16.29 -24.08 -11.78
C PRO A 98 -16.36 -25.22 -10.76
N ASP A 99 -15.26 -25.52 -10.08
CA ASP A 99 -15.13 -26.65 -9.14
C ASP A 99 -15.44 -26.29 -7.68
N GLN A 100 -15.77 -25.03 -7.38
CA GLN A 100 -16.14 -24.62 -6.03
C GLN A 100 -17.65 -24.76 -5.79
N PRO A 101 -18.07 -25.26 -4.60
CA PRO A 101 -19.47 -25.42 -4.27
C PRO A 101 -20.17 -24.05 -4.25
N LYS A 102 -21.21 -23.91 -5.08
CA LYS A 102 -22.04 -22.71 -5.14
C LYS A 102 -23.17 -22.83 -4.12
N PHE A 103 -23.17 -21.96 -3.11
CA PHE A 103 -24.27 -21.88 -2.17
C PHE A 103 -25.38 -20.99 -2.72
N THR A 104 -26.60 -21.51 -2.71
CA THR A 104 -27.78 -20.85 -3.26
C THR A 104 -28.34 -19.74 -2.36
N SER A 105 -27.94 -19.69 -1.09
CA SER A 105 -28.26 -18.63 -0.14
C SER A 105 -27.22 -18.55 0.99
N VAL A 106 -27.22 -17.43 1.70
CA VAL A 106 -26.36 -17.20 2.89
C VAL A 106 -26.66 -18.23 3.98
N GLU A 107 -27.93 -18.59 4.16
CA GLU A 107 -28.35 -19.63 5.11
C GLU A 107 -27.82 -21.02 4.72
N HIS A 108 -27.78 -21.32 3.42
CA HIS A 108 -27.20 -22.56 2.90
C HIS A 108 -25.68 -22.64 3.15
N PHE A 109 -24.97 -21.50 3.04
CA PHE A 109 -23.55 -21.42 3.41
C PHE A 109 -23.32 -21.70 4.90
N PHE A 110 -24.07 -21.05 5.80
CA PHE A 110 -23.90 -21.26 7.24
C PHE A 110 -24.27 -22.68 7.69
N SER A 111 -25.31 -23.27 7.10
CA SER A 111 -25.69 -24.66 7.36
C SER A 111 -24.59 -25.65 6.94
N ALA A 112 -23.98 -25.45 5.77
CA ALA A 112 -22.86 -26.28 5.31
C ALA A 112 -21.62 -26.11 6.20
N PHE A 113 -21.34 -24.87 6.64
CA PHE A 113 -20.23 -24.56 7.54
C PHE A 113 -20.39 -25.22 8.91
N GLU A 114 -21.59 -25.15 9.51
CA GLU A 114 -21.87 -25.81 10.79
C GLU A 114 -21.68 -27.33 10.72
N ASN A 115 -22.06 -27.95 9.61
CA ASN A 115 -21.90 -29.39 9.42
C ASN A 115 -20.43 -29.81 9.35
N VAL A 116 -19.56 -28.99 8.73
CA VAL A 116 -18.11 -29.24 8.69
C VAL A 116 -17.49 -29.07 10.08
N VAL A 117 -17.88 -28.05 10.83
CA VAL A 117 -17.40 -27.81 12.21
C VAL A 117 -17.80 -28.94 13.16
N LYS A 118 -19.01 -29.50 13.01
CA LYS A 118 -19.48 -30.63 13.83
C LYS A 118 -18.81 -31.96 13.45
N ALA A 119 -18.40 -32.15 12.20
CA ALA A 119 -17.76 -33.38 11.72
C ALA A 119 -16.23 -33.42 11.97
N SER A 120 -15.63 -32.29 12.32
CA SER A 120 -14.19 -32.16 12.63
C SER A 120 -13.88 -32.11 14.14
N GLY A 121 -14.91 -32.30 14.98
CA GLY A 121 -14.82 -32.51 16.42
C GLY A 121 -14.70 -33.98 16.79
#